data_AF-A0A401HZ37-F1
#
_entry.id   AF-A0A401HZ37-F1
#
_cell.length_a   1.000
_cell.length_b   1.000
_cell.length_c   1.000
_cell.angle_alpha   90.00
_cell.angle_beta   90.00
_cell.angle_gamma   90.00
#
_symmetry.space_group_name_H-M   'P 1'
#
loop_
_entity.id
_entity.type
_entity.pdbx_description
1 polymer ?
#
loop_
_entity_poly.entity_id
_entity_poly.type
_entity_poly.pdbx_seq_one_letter_code
_entity_poly.pdbx_strand_id
1 'polypeptide(L)'
;MIAMLIVPGAASAATEMTLQVSAAQVQPGEELRLSGTVPEADGEVAIQVRRPDGSVLFVDVAQAREGRYSTFLTISSRATFAPIGTYTIVASCGLQQASAQFSVVTASAGPVPWYPPIIDGGQEETDGGEITSGKIKPVRNAEGIHSVTTEAVRKAMGPDGTLMVIELPGVAKGSARVEIEMEAWRELERAGKAVELQAEELTLRLPVGAIPADAGDEAVLRLTLDAAWQGELRSAVEGAVGGDYRPTGVALFVQIERIAEGQRGVVSKFKHPVTVTLQLTNEQLRLLRSGLAGIYYVDGAQLTPIATQVTGYNVMFTIDPFSLYALLEYNKGFADMKGHWAEAAVRSLAAKQIVTGMNADRYQPGGSISRADFVTMVMRAMAWQNGEARTAAPQHFEDVPAGRYYSEHVTMAAGLGIVNGYNGQFRPQDQMTREEAVAVLVRASQYFERIAIQEGELPFSDRKSIAEWAVPFIEQAWAMGLIQGDMGRFEPKQPLTRAQVAVMIDRMLTPTQGGRIS
;
A
#
# COMPACT_ATOMS: atom_id res chain seq x y z
N MET A 1 -75.87 2.06 -37.26
CA MET A 1 -74.88 0.98 -37.16
C MET A 1 -73.57 1.55 -37.70
N ILE A 2 -72.67 1.96 -36.81
CA ILE A 2 -71.51 2.82 -37.11
C ILE A 2 -70.33 1.92 -37.51
N ALA A 3 -69.76 2.20 -38.68
CA ALA A 3 -68.54 1.55 -39.18
C ALA A 3 -67.31 2.12 -38.47
N MET A 4 -66.52 1.25 -37.85
CA MET A 4 -65.32 1.60 -37.09
C MET A 4 -64.10 1.52 -38.03
N LEU A 5 -63.49 2.67 -38.27
CA LEU A 5 -62.23 2.82 -39.02
C LEU A 5 -61.09 2.30 -38.15
N ILE A 6 -60.42 1.22 -38.55
CA ILE A 6 -59.18 0.76 -37.91
C ILE A 6 -58.02 1.41 -38.66
N VAL A 7 -57.37 2.37 -37.99
CA VAL A 7 -56.06 2.89 -38.42
C VAL A 7 -55.00 1.88 -37.95
N PRO A 8 -54.08 1.40 -38.81
CA PRO A 8 -52.96 0.60 -38.35
C PRO A 8 -52.02 1.50 -37.54
N GLY A 9 -51.92 1.24 -36.24
CA GLY A 9 -50.89 1.84 -35.41
C GLY A 9 -49.53 1.38 -35.92
N ALA A 10 -48.67 2.35 -36.25
CA ALA A 10 -47.26 2.08 -36.48
C ALA A 10 -46.68 1.46 -35.20
N ALA A 11 -46.35 0.17 -35.27
CA ALA A 11 -45.53 -0.46 -34.26
C ALA A 11 -44.14 0.19 -34.35
N SER A 12 -43.83 1.09 -33.42
CA SER A 12 -42.47 1.55 -33.19
C SER A 12 -41.66 0.32 -32.79
N ALA A 13 -40.76 -0.13 -33.67
CA ALA A 13 -39.75 -1.11 -33.29
C ALA A 13 -39.01 -0.56 -32.06
N ALA A 14 -38.98 -1.33 -30.96
CA ALA A 14 -38.11 -1.01 -29.85
C ALA A 14 -36.68 -1.05 -30.37
N THR A 15 -35.94 0.05 -30.23
CA THR A 15 -34.55 0.13 -30.69
C THR A 15 -33.73 -0.86 -29.88
N GLU A 16 -33.32 -1.98 -30.46
CA GLU A 16 -32.49 -2.98 -29.77
C GLU A 16 -31.11 -2.39 -29.45
N MET A 17 -30.53 -2.84 -28.33
CA MET A 17 -29.16 -2.48 -27.97
C MET A 17 -28.18 -2.95 -29.05
N THR A 18 -27.29 -2.07 -29.50
CA THR A 18 -26.26 -2.41 -30.49
C THR A 18 -24.86 -2.20 -29.92
N LEU A 19 -23.89 -2.95 -30.42
CA LEU A 19 -22.46 -2.80 -30.11
C LEU A 19 -21.65 -2.93 -31.40
N GLN A 20 -20.74 -2.00 -31.60
CA GLN A 20 -19.82 -1.93 -32.74
C GLN A 20 -18.39 -1.71 -32.23
N VAL A 21 -17.43 -2.27 -32.96
CA VAL A 21 -16.00 -2.15 -32.70
C VAL A 21 -15.37 -1.45 -33.91
N SER A 22 -14.50 -0.48 -33.68
CA SER A 22 -13.89 0.31 -34.74
C SER A 22 -12.99 -0.48 -35.70
N ALA A 23 -12.48 -1.64 -35.27
CA ALA A 23 -11.69 -2.54 -36.11
C ALA A 23 -11.91 -4.01 -35.71
N ALA A 24 -11.92 -4.90 -36.70
CA ALA A 24 -12.04 -6.35 -36.49
C ALA A 24 -10.73 -7.00 -36.05
N GLN A 25 -9.60 -6.35 -36.33
CA GLN A 25 -8.26 -6.77 -35.95
C GLN A 25 -7.51 -5.58 -35.35
N VAL A 26 -6.70 -5.84 -34.33
CA VAL A 26 -5.92 -4.85 -33.61
C VAL A 26 -4.59 -5.46 -33.18
N GLN A 27 -3.55 -4.66 -33.05
CA GLN A 27 -2.24 -5.10 -32.58
C GLN A 27 -2.04 -4.76 -31.10
N PRO A 28 -1.18 -5.50 -30.38
CA PRO A 28 -0.75 -5.12 -29.04
C PRO A 28 -0.23 -3.68 -28.99
N GLY A 29 -0.81 -2.84 -28.14
CA GLY A 29 -0.49 -1.42 -28.01
C GLY A 29 -1.46 -0.47 -28.73
N GLU A 30 -2.33 -0.98 -29.60
CA GLU A 30 -3.33 -0.17 -30.32
C GLU A 30 -4.63 -0.03 -29.50
N GLU A 31 -5.41 1.00 -29.83
CA GLU A 31 -6.68 1.32 -29.18
C GLU A 31 -7.87 0.99 -30.08
N LEU A 32 -8.94 0.48 -29.49
CA LEU A 32 -10.21 0.20 -30.13
C LEU A 32 -11.29 1.11 -29.56
N ARG A 33 -12.07 1.75 -30.43
CA ARG A 33 -13.29 2.42 -30.03
C ARG A 33 -14.43 1.42 -30.02
N LEU A 34 -15.13 1.36 -28.89
CA LEU A 34 -16.36 0.61 -28.70
C LEU A 34 -17.52 1.61 -28.70
N SER A 35 -18.54 1.38 -29.51
CA SER A 35 -19.69 2.28 -29.58
C SER A 35 -20.98 1.54 -29.88
N GLY A 36 -22.11 2.11 -29.49
CA GLY A 36 -23.39 1.48 -29.73
C GLY A 36 -24.57 2.36 -29.39
N THR A 37 -25.75 1.77 -29.48
CA THR A 37 -27.02 2.39 -29.09
C THR A 37 -27.69 1.60 -27.99
N VAL A 38 -28.43 2.29 -27.13
CA VAL A 38 -29.32 1.70 -26.14
C VAL A 38 -30.75 2.21 -26.35
N PRO A 39 -31.78 1.44 -25.97
CA PRO A 39 -33.18 1.87 -26.12
C PRO A 39 -33.56 3.04 -25.19
N GLU A 40 -32.90 3.16 -24.04
CA GLU A 40 -33.15 4.24 -23.07
C GLU A 40 -32.35 5.49 -23.47
N ALA A 41 -32.95 6.67 -23.29
CA ALA A 41 -32.34 7.93 -23.70
C ALA A 41 -31.04 8.23 -22.92
N ASP A 42 -30.99 7.89 -21.63
CA ASP A 42 -29.81 8.02 -20.79
C ASP A 42 -29.71 6.80 -19.87
N GLY A 43 -28.50 6.27 -19.64
CA GLY A 43 -28.30 5.06 -18.84
C GLY A 43 -26.84 4.59 -18.77
N GLU A 44 -26.53 3.69 -17.85
CA GLU A 44 -25.18 3.13 -17.70
C GLU A 44 -25.02 1.84 -18.50
N VAL A 45 -24.00 1.81 -19.37
CA VAL A 45 -23.66 0.64 -20.17
C VAL A 45 -22.40 0.02 -19.62
N ALA A 46 -22.55 -1.13 -18.95
CA ALA A 46 -21.40 -1.92 -18.52
C ALA A 46 -20.80 -2.65 -19.73
N ILE A 47 -19.50 -2.48 -19.93
CA ILE A 47 -18.76 -3.08 -21.04
C ILE A 47 -17.74 -4.03 -20.45
N GLN A 48 -17.82 -5.29 -20.84
CA GLN A 48 -16.88 -6.34 -20.43
C GLN A 48 -16.17 -6.88 -21.66
N VAL A 49 -14.84 -6.89 -21.63
CA VAL A 49 -14.01 -7.52 -22.66
C VAL A 49 -13.37 -8.77 -22.05
N ARG A 50 -13.54 -9.91 -22.71
CA ARG A 50 -12.97 -11.19 -22.31
C ARG A 50 -11.88 -11.64 -23.27
N ARG A 51 -10.79 -12.15 -22.71
CA ARG A 51 -9.66 -12.78 -23.39
C ARG A 51 -10.08 -14.10 -24.07
N PRO A 52 -9.26 -14.64 -24.98
CA PRO A 52 -9.52 -15.95 -25.62
C PRO A 52 -9.68 -17.12 -24.65
N ASP A 53 -9.06 -17.04 -23.47
CA ASP A 53 -9.16 -18.05 -22.39
C ASP A 53 -10.40 -17.87 -21.50
N GLY A 54 -11.25 -16.87 -21.79
CA GLY A 54 -12.45 -16.55 -21.03
C GLY A 54 -12.23 -15.63 -19.81
N SER A 55 -10.97 -15.27 -19.47
CA SER A 55 -10.68 -14.31 -18.41
C SER A 55 -11.06 -12.89 -18.82
N VAL A 56 -11.32 -12.02 -17.84
CA VAL A 56 -11.71 -10.63 -18.11
C VAL A 56 -10.47 -9.77 -18.34
N LEU A 57 -10.43 -9.04 -19.46
CA LEU A 57 -9.35 -8.11 -19.81
C LEU A 57 -9.66 -6.70 -19.32
N PHE A 58 -10.88 -6.24 -19.55
CA PHE A 58 -11.28 -4.85 -19.38
C PHE A 58 -12.74 -4.80 -18.98
N VAL A 59 -13.05 -3.97 -17.99
CA VAL A 59 -14.41 -3.63 -17.61
C VAL A 59 -14.47 -2.12 -17.50
N ASP A 60 -15.52 -1.53 -18.08
CA ASP A 60 -15.75 -0.10 -18.02
C ASP A 60 -17.25 0.17 -17.99
N VAL A 61 -17.64 1.36 -17.53
CA VAL A 61 -19.01 1.82 -17.53
C VAL A 61 -19.10 3.07 -18.39
N ALA A 62 -19.65 2.90 -19.59
CA ALA A 62 -19.90 4.02 -20.50
C ALA A 62 -21.27 4.64 -20.20
N GLN A 63 -21.32 5.95 -20.06
CA GLN A 63 -22.58 6.68 -19.95
C GLN A 63 -23.22 6.80 -21.33
N ALA A 64 -24.44 6.28 -21.48
CA ALA A 64 -25.26 6.55 -22.65
C ALA A 64 -25.93 7.92 -22.53
N ARG A 65 -25.86 8.70 -23.61
CA ARG A 65 -26.59 9.97 -23.76
C ARG A 65 -27.30 9.99 -25.09
N GLU A 66 -28.55 10.44 -25.08
CA GLU A 66 -29.43 10.42 -26.25
C GLU A 66 -29.47 9.03 -26.96
N GLY A 67 -29.44 7.96 -26.17
CA GLY A 67 -29.48 6.57 -26.65
C GLY A 67 -28.18 6.08 -27.29
N ARG A 68 -27.06 6.78 -27.13
CA ARG A 68 -25.75 6.41 -27.70
C ARG A 68 -24.67 6.36 -26.64
N TYR A 69 -23.73 5.43 -26.77
CA TYR A 69 -22.56 5.33 -25.91
C TYR A 69 -21.29 5.08 -26.71
N SER A 70 -20.15 5.47 -26.15
CA SER A 70 -18.84 5.03 -26.63
C SER A 70 -17.79 5.01 -25.53
N THR A 71 -16.83 4.09 -25.62
CA THR A 71 -15.61 4.05 -24.80
C THR A 71 -14.43 3.59 -25.65
N PHE A 72 -13.24 3.62 -25.07
CA PHE A 72 -12.00 3.17 -25.68
C PHE A 72 -11.39 2.02 -24.90
N LEU A 73 -10.84 1.05 -25.62
CA LEU A 73 -10.15 -0.11 -25.10
C LEU A 73 -8.72 -0.11 -25.64
N THR A 74 -7.73 0.04 -24.78
CA THR A 74 -6.32 -0.11 -25.18
C THR A 74 -5.87 -1.56 -24.99
N ILE A 75 -5.34 -2.19 -26.04
CA ILE A 75 -4.77 -3.54 -25.95
C ILE A 75 -3.35 -3.44 -25.44
N SER A 76 -3.00 -4.21 -24.39
CA SER A 76 -1.64 -4.19 -23.84
C SER A 76 -0.60 -4.55 -24.90
N SER A 77 0.52 -3.81 -24.94
CA SER A 77 1.66 -4.12 -25.83
C SER A 77 2.46 -5.35 -25.38
N ARG A 78 2.20 -5.88 -24.17
CA ARG A 78 2.84 -7.08 -23.64
C ARG A 78 2.02 -8.32 -23.99
N ALA A 79 2.62 -9.25 -24.73
CA ALA A 79 1.97 -10.50 -25.15
C ALA A 79 1.40 -11.34 -23.99
N THR A 80 1.98 -11.24 -22.78
CA THR A 80 1.51 -11.91 -21.56
C THR A 80 0.15 -11.38 -21.08
N PHE A 81 -0.16 -10.11 -21.34
CA PHE A 81 -1.38 -9.43 -20.85
C PHE A 81 -2.44 -9.25 -21.96
N ALA A 82 -2.01 -9.31 -23.21
CA ALA A 82 -2.87 -9.36 -24.40
C ALA A 82 -2.45 -10.53 -25.30
N PRO A 83 -2.75 -11.79 -24.92
CA PRO A 83 -2.49 -12.94 -25.77
C PRO A 83 -3.16 -12.78 -27.14
N ILE A 84 -2.46 -13.20 -28.20
CA ILE A 84 -2.99 -13.25 -29.56
C ILE A 84 -4.22 -14.16 -29.58
N GLY A 85 -5.30 -13.73 -30.23
CA GLY A 85 -6.53 -14.49 -30.33
C GLY A 85 -7.76 -13.61 -30.36
N THR A 86 -8.93 -14.26 -30.35
CA THR A 86 -10.22 -13.58 -30.43
C THR A 86 -10.75 -13.20 -29.06
N TYR A 87 -11.08 -11.92 -28.90
CA TYR A 87 -11.65 -11.35 -27.69
C TYR A 87 -13.15 -11.16 -27.89
N THR A 88 -13.91 -11.38 -26.83
CA THR A 88 -15.37 -11.17 -26.84
C THR A 88 -15.72 -9.98 -25.99
N ILE A 89 -16.48 -9.04 -26.55
CA ILE A 89 -17.00 -7.87 -25.86
C ILE A 89 -18.47 -8.12 -25.60
N VAL A 90 -18.91 -7.86 -24.37
CA VAL A 90 -20.31 -7.86 -23.97
C VAL A 90 -20.62 -6.49 -23.39
N ALA A 91 -21.56 -5.78 -24.01
CA ALA A 91 -22.12 -4.57 -23.47
C ALA A 91 -23.51 -4.89 -22.90
N SER A 92 -23.82 -4.41 -21.70
CA SER A 92 -25.10 -4.64 -21.03
C SER A 92 -25.68 -3.36 -20.44
N CYS A 93 -26.99 -3.18 -20.62
CA CYS A 93 -27.78 -2.09 -20.04
C CYS A 93 -29.09 -2.69 -19.51
N GLY A 94 -29.26 -2.71 -18.18
CA GLY A 94 -30.38 -3.41 -17.54
C GLY A 94 -30.41 -4.91 -17.89
N LEU A 95 -31.50 -5.38 -18.50
CA LEU A 95 -31.66 -6.77 -18.96
C LEU A 95 -31.20 -6.99 -20.41
N GLN A 96 -30.82 -5.94 -21.12
CA GLN A 96 -30.40 -6.04 -22.52
C GLN A 96 -28.89 -6.22 -22.64
N GLN A 97 -28.47 -6.99 -23.64
CA GLN A 97 -27.06 -7.23 -23.93
C GLN A 97 -26.82 -7.23 -25.44
N ALA A 98 -25.66 -6.72 -25.83
CA ALA A 98 -25.11 -6.84 -27.17
C ALA A 98 -23.68 -7.38 -27.09
N SER A 99 -23.26 -8.18 -28.06
CA SER A 99 -21.91 -8.75 -28.09
C SER A 99 -21.22 -8.50 -29.43
N ALA A 100 -19.91 -8.35 -29.38
CA ALA A 100 -19.05 -8.18 -30.54
C ALA A 100 -17.72 -8.88 -30.30
N GLN A 101 -16.94 -9.06 -31.37
CA GLN A 101 -15.62 -9.68 -31.29
C GLN A 101 -14.59 -8.89 -32.08
N PHE A 102 -13.35 -8.97 -31.63
CA PHE A 102 -12.18 -8.50 -32.37
C PHE A 102 -11.03 -9.48 -32.13
N SER A 103 -10.03 -9.47 -33.00
CA SER A 103 -8.84 -10.32 -32.85
C SER A 103 -7.60 -9.50 -32.60
N VAL A 104 -6.82 -9.87 -31.58
CA VAL A 104 -5.46 -9.37 -31.40
C VAL A 104 -4.54 -10.21 -32.28
N VAL A 105 -3.84 -9.57 -33.23
CA VAL A 105 -2.96 -10.23 -34.21
C VAL A 105 -1.52 -9.73 -34.09
N THR A 106 -0.54 -10.53 -34.54
CA THR A 106 0.86 -10.09 -34.63
C THR A 106 1.02 -9.05 -35.72
N ALA A 107 1.83 -8.01 -35.49
CA ALA A 107 2.18 -7.02 -36.50
C ALA A 107 2.66 -7.70 -37.80
N SER A 108 1.90 -7.57 -38.89
CA SER A 108 2.41 -7.86 -40.23
C SER A 108 3.03 -6.58 -40.76
N ALA A 109 4.33 -6.62 -41.10
CA ALA A 109 5.01 -5.50 -41.75
C ALA A 109 4.33 -5.19 -43.09
N GLY A 110 3.53 -4.12 -43.11
CA GLY A 110 2.85 -3.57 -44.28
C GLY A 110 2.88 -2.04 -44.24
N PRO A 111 2.72 -1.35 -45.37
CA PRO A 111 3.14 0.04 -45.52
C PRO A 111 2.27 1.00 -44.70
N VAL A 112 2.94 1.98 -44.07
CA VAL A 112 2.33 3.03 -43.26
C VAL A 112 1.41 3.92 -44.12
N PRO A 113 0.12 4.10 -43.78
CA PRO A 113 -0.75 5.05 -44.46
C PRO A 113 -0.40 6.49 -44.09
N TRP A 114 -0.28 7.36 -45.07
CA TRP A 114 -0.13 8.80 -44.89
C TRP A 114 -1.44 9.42 -44.36
N TYR A 115 -1.35 10.20 -43.28
CA TYR A 115 -2.41 11.12 -42.85
C TYR A 115 -1.95 12.58 -43.05
N PRO A 116 -2.83 13.48 -43.53
CA PRO A 116 -2.50 14.89 -43.74
C PRO A 116 -2.22 15.61 -42.41
N PRO A 117 -1.43 16.70 -42.43
CA PRO A 117 -1.08 17.44 -41.23
C PRO A 117 -2.32 18.08 -40.60
N ILE A 118 -2.45 17.95 -39.28
CA ILE A 118 -3.44 18.67 -38.48
C ILE A 118 -3.10 20.16 -38.57
N ILE A 119 -4.04 20.95 -39.08
CA ILE A 119 -3.96 22.40 -39.12
C ILE A 119 -4.13 22.92 -37.70
N ASP A 120 -3.15 23.71 -37.27
CA ASP A 120 -3.12 24.50 -36.05
C ASP A 120 -4.43 25.29 -35.88
N GLY A 121 -5.19 24.87 -34.87
CA GLY A 121 -6.35 25.57 -34.35
C GLY A 121 -6.12 25.85 -32.88
N GLY A 122 -5.19 26.76 -32.60
CA GLY A 122 -4.89 27.23 -31.25
C GLY A 122 -6.13 27.50 -30.40
N GLN A 123 -6.26 26.73 -29.33
CA GLN A 123 -6.83 27.19 -28.08
C GLN A 123 -5.81 26.90 -27.00
N GLU A 124 -5.36 27.96 -26.34
CA GLU A 124 -4.38 27.96 -25.25
C GLU A 124 -4.71 26.87 -24.22
N GLU A 125 -3.81 25.91 -24.04
CA GLU A 125 -3.74 25.08 -22.84
C GLU A 125 -3.41 26.00 -21.67
N THR A 126 -4.45 26.56 -21.05
CA THR A 126 -4.28 27.51 -19.96
C THR A 126 -3.49 26.86 -18.83
N ASP A 127 -2.40 27.51 -18.42
CA ASP A 127 -1.69 27.39 -17.13
C ASP A 127 -2.61 27.62 -15.89
N GLY A 128 -3.92 27.46 -16.03
CA GLY A 128 -5.00 28.10 -15.24
C GLY A 128 -5.17 27.63 -13.79
N GLY A 129 -4.17 26.95 -13.22
CA GLY A 129 -4.15 26.55 -11.82
C GLY A 129 -3.63 27.67 -10.90
N GLU A 130 -3.84 27.53 -9.60
CA GLU A 130 -3.18 28.43 -8.63
C GLU A 130 -1.71 28.00 -8.48
N ILE A 131 -0.79 28.89 -8.81
CA ILE A 131 0.66 28.63 -8.71
C ILE A 131 1.27 29.60 -7.70
N THR A 132 2.01 29.05 -6.73
CA THR A 132 2.75 29.80 -5.73
C THR A 132 4.14 29.18 -5.55
N SER A 133 5.06 29.89 -4.89
CA SER A 133 6.40 29.36 -4.63
C SER A 133 6.32 28.04 -3.87
N GLY A 134 6.82 26.95 -4.49
CA GLY A 134 6.85 25.60 -3.95
C GLY A 134 5.52 24.82 -4.02
N LYS A 135 4.47 25.37 -4.64
CA LYS A 135 3.16 24.73 -4.68
C LYS A 135 2.38 25.01 -5.98
N ILE A 136 1.84 23.94 -6.56
CA ILE A 136 0.99 23.96 -7.76
C ILE A 136 -0.38 23.39 -7.39
N LYS A 137 -1.44 24.05 -7.81
CA LYS A 137 -2.81 23.54 -7.73
C LYS A 137 -3.40 23.49 -9.14
N PRO A 138 -3.21 22.38 -9.87
CA PRO A 138 -3.62 22.27 -11.26
C PRO A 138 -5.14 22.28 -11.44
N VAL A 139 -5.59 22.70 -12.61
CA VAL A 139 -7.01 22.60 -13.02
C VAL A 139 -7.31 21.16 -13.43
N ARG A 140 -8.50 20.69 -13.05
CA ARG A 140 -9.04 19.40 -13.45
C ARG A 140 -9.86 19.54 -14.74
N ASN A 141 -9.49 18.82 -15.79
CA ASN A 141 -10.18 18.88 -17.08
C ASN A 141 -11.53 18.11 -17.05
N ALA A 142 -12.27 18.15 -18.17
CA ALA A 142 -13.57 17.47 -18.30
C ALA A 142 -13.50 15.94 -18.16
N GLU A 143 -12.32 15.35 -18.42
CA GLU A 143 -12.04 13.92 -18.25
C GLU A 143 -11.61 13.57 -16.82
N GLY A 144 -11.53 14.57 -15.95
CA GLY A 144 -11.18 14.43 -14.55
C GLY A 144 -9.68 14.33 -14.28
N ILE A 145 -8.83 14.70 -15.24
CA ILE A 145 -7.37 14.66 -15.18
C ILE A 145 -6.83 16.05 -14.81
N HIS A 146 -5.86 16.09 -13.89
CA HIS A 146 -5.10 17.29 -13.56
C HIS A 146 -3.85 17.36 -14.42
N SER A 147 -3.57 18.49 -15.07
CA SER A 147 -2.35 18.66 -15.88
C SER A 147 -1.33 19.53 -15.16
N VAL A 148 -0.08 19.11 -15.15
CA VAL A 148 1.07 19.85 -14.61
C VAL A 148 2.13 19.96 -15.71
N THR A 149 2.25 21.17 -16.25
CA THR A 149 3.19 21.49 -17.32
C THR A 149 4.56 21.83 -16.77
N THR A 150 5.58 21.76 -17.64
CA THR A 150 6.94 22.22 -17.31
C THR A 150 6.94 23.69 -16.94
N GLU A 151 6.15 24.53 -17.62
CA GLU A 151 6.07 25.96 -17.33
C GLU A 151 5.45 26.23 -15.95
N ALA A 152 4.41 25.49 -15.56
CA ALA A 152 3.83 25.59 -14.21
C ALA A 152 4.86 25.23 -13.13
N VAL A 153 5.67 24.19 -13.36
CA VAL A 153 6.78 23.80 -12.47
C VAL A 153 7.84 24.90 -12.38
N ARG A 154 8.24 25.51 -13.50
CA ARG A 154 9.19 26.64 -13.52
C ARG A 154 8.67 27.84 -12.73
N LYS A 155 7.40 28.21 -12.90
CA LYS A 155 6.77 29.31 -12.17
C LYS A 155 6.66 29.04 -10.67
N ALA A 156 6.38 27.79 -10.30
CA ALA A 156 6.35 27.35 -8.91
C ALA A 156 7.75 27.16 -8.30
N MET A 157 8.80 27.12 -9.14
CA MET A 157 10.18 26.89 -8.74
C MET A 157 10.69 28.09 -7.92
N GLY A 158 10.43 28.05 -6.61
CA GLY A 158 10.98 29.01 -5.66
C GLY A 158 12.49 28.85 -5.48
N PRO A 159 13.20 29.93 -5.09
CA PRO A 159 14.65 29.90 -4.86
C PRO A 159 15.05 28.98 -3.69
N ASP A 160 14.11 28.73 -2.77
CA ASP A 160 14.33 27.94 -1.55
C ASP A 160 13.43 26.69 -1.50
N GLY A 161 13.83 25.70 -0.68
CA GLY A 161 13.03 24.51 -0.37
C GLY A 161 13.39 23.26 -1.17
N THR A 162 13.15 22.10 -0.58
CA THR A 162 13.47 20.76 -1.13
C THR A 162 12.23 19.98 -1.55
N LEU A 163 11.06 20.63 -1.59
CA LEU A 163 9.77 20.00 -1.83
C LEU A 163 8.96 20.84 -2.82
N MET A 164 8.30 20.16 -3.76
CA MET A 164 7.25 20.70 -4.62
C MET A 164 5.93 20.03 -4.24
N VAL A 165 4.94 20.82 -3.81
CA VAL A 165 3.61 20.32 -3.47
C VAL A 165 2.67 20.48 -4.67
N ILE A 166 1.97 19.41 -5.04
CA ILE A 166 0.94 19.42 -6.07
C ILE A 166 -0.39 19.04 -5.39
N GLU A 167 -1.23 20.05 -5.14
CA GLU A 167 -2.55 19.86 -4.51
C GLU A 167 -3.59 19.57 -5.59
N LEU A 168 -4.22 18.40 -5.57
CA LEU A 168 -5.20 17.95 -6.56
C LEU A 168 -6.63 18.26 -6.06
N PRO A 169 -7.27 19.36 -6.52
CA PRO A 169 -8.60 19.75 -6.03
C PRO A 169 -9.73 18.93 -6.66
N GLY A 170 -10.88 18.88 -5.98
CA GLY A 170 -12.11 18.31 -6.55
C GLY A 170 -12.02 16.80 -6.83
N VAL A 171 -11.14 16.13 -6.10
CA VAL A 171 -11.02 14.67 -6.03
C VAL A 171 -11.86 14.20 -4.86
N ALA A 172 -12.69 13.19 -5.04
CA ALA A 172 -13.51 12.65 -3.95
C ALA A 172 -12.85 11.39 -3.40
N LYS A 173 -12.75 11.28 -2.07
CA LYS A 173 -12.25 10.08 -1.37
C LYS A 173 -10.84 9.67 -1.81
N GLY A 174 -10.00 10.64 -2.14
CA GLY A 174 -8.61 10.40 -2.55
C GLY A 174 -8.39 9.83 -3.96
N SER A 175 -9.44 9.67 -4.79
CA SER A 175 -9.29 9.19 -6.17
C SER A 175 -8.95 10.33 -7.12
N ALA A 176 -7.77 10.28 -7.72
CA ALA A 176 -7.20 11.36 -8.53
C ALA A 176 -6.44 10.83 -9.75
N ARG A 177 -6.47 11.61 -10.84
CA ARG A 177 -5.58 11.42 -11.99
C ARG A 177 -4.78 12.69 -12.21
N VAL A 178 -3.47 12.57 -12.33
CA VAL A 178 -2.58 13.68 -12.64
C VAL A 178 -1.61 13.29 -13.73
N GLU A 179 -1.41 14.20 -14.68
CA GLU A 179 -0.44 14.12 -15.74
C GLU A 179 0.64 15.17 -15.50
N ILE A 180 1.89 14.74 -15.52
CA ILE A 180 3.04 15.60 -15.31
C ILE A 180 4.02 15.34 -16.44
N GLU A 181 4.37 16.39 -17.18
CA GLU A 181 5.36 16.32 -18.25
C GLU A 181 6.71 15.80 -17.72
N MET A 182 7.38 14.96 -18.50
CA MET A 182 8.66 14.36 -18.08
C MET A 182 9.75 15.41 -17.90
N GLU A 183 9.74 16.49 -18.68
CA GLU A 183 10.71 17.58 -18.49
C GLU A 183 10.47 18.32 -17.16
N ALA A 184 9.21 18.50 -16.75
CA ALA A 184 8.87 19.04 -15.44
C ALA A 184 9.44 18.18 -14.29
N TRP A 185 9.35 16.85 -14.40
CA TRP A 185 9.98 15.91 -13.47
C TRP A 185 11.50 16.05 -13.42
N ARG A 186 12.13 16.16 -14.59
CA ARG A 186 13.59 16.31 -14.69
C ARG A 186 14.06 17.63 -14.11
N GLU A 187 13.31 18.72 -14.29
CA GLU A 187 13.64 20.00 -13.66
C GLU A 187 13.58 19.93 -12.14
N LEU A 188 12.56 19.25 -11.59
CA LEU A 188 12.46 19.00 -10.16
C LEU A 188 13.62 18.13 -9.64
N GLU A 189 14.01 17.11 -10.40
CA GLU A 189 15.16 16.25 -10.07
C GLU A 189 16.48 17.03 -10.10
N ARG A 190 16.73 17.83 -11.16
CA ARG A 190 17.91 18.70 -11.27
C ARG A 190 17.97 19.74 -10.15
N ALA A 191 16.81 20.25 -9.73
CA ALA A 191 16.69 21.17 -8.60
C ALA A 191 16.78 20.47 -7.22
N GLY A 192 16.87 19.14 -7.18
CA GLY A 192 16.93 18.36 -5.95
C GLY A 192 15.64 18.45 -5.11
N LYS A 193 14.49 18.67 -5.75
CA LYS A 193 13.19 18.80 -5.07
C LYS A 193 12.41 17.48 -5.16
N ALA A 194 11.95 16.99 -4.01
CA ALA A 194 10.97 15.90 -3.95
C ALA A 194 9.59 16.41 -4.38
N VAL A 195 8.70 15.51 -4.80
CA VAL A 195 7.33 15.84 -5.19
C VAL A 195 6.35 15.24 -4.18
N GLU A 196 5.39 16.04 -3.73
CA GLU A 196 4.30 15.61 -2.87
C GLU A 196 2.96 15.88 -3.55
N LEU A 197 2.25 14.80 -3.90
CA LEU A 197 0.89 14.86 -4.42
C LEU A 197 -0.09 14.80 -3.25
N GLN A 198 -1.00 15.77 -3.14
CA GLN A 198 -2.01 15.82 -2.08
C GLN A 198 -3.41 15.71 -2.70
N ALA A 199 -4.15 14.68 -2.33
CA ALA A 199 -5.51 14.38 -2.80
C ALA A 199 -6.43 14.11 -1.60
N GLU A 200 -7.07 15.15 -1.05
CA GLU A 200 -7.88 15.10 0.18
C GLU A 200 -7.16 14.38 1.35
N GLU A 201 -7.57 13.13 1.65
CA GLU A 201 -7.08 12.28 2.74
C GLU A 201 -5.84 11.45 2.35
N LEU A 202 -5.31 11.62 1.13
CA LEU A 202 -4.18 10.89 0.59
C LEU A 202 -3.02 11.84 0.26
N THR A 203 -1.84 11.52 0.77
CA THR A 203 -0.58 12.15 0.36
C THR A 203 0.35 11.10 -0.24
N LEU A 204 0.90 11.36 -1.42
CA LEU A 204 1.94 10.55 -2.04
C LEU A 204 3.21 11.37 -2.19
N ARG A 205 4.29 10.96 -1.53
CA ARG A 205 5.59 11.63 -1.57
C ARG A 205 6.60 10.82 -2.37
N LEU A 206 7.02 11.37 -3.49
CA LEU A 206 8.04 10.83 -4.38
C LEU A 206 9.37 11.53 -4.09
N PRO A 207 10.40 10.82 -3.57
CA PRO A 207 11.71 11.42 -3.37
C PRO A 207 12.36 11.81 -4.70
N VAL A 208 13.39 12.65 -4.62
CA VAL A 208 14.22 13.05 -5.78
C VAL A 208 14.71 11.79 -6.50
N GLY A 209 14.50 11.73 -7.81
CA GLY A 209 14.92 10.60 -8.65
C GLY A 209 14.14 9.30 -8.45
N ALA A 210 12.98 9.31 -7.76
CA ALA A 210 12.15 8.11 -7.57
C ALA A 210 11.68 7.49 -8.90
N ILE A 211 11.40 8.34 -9.88
CA ILE A 211 10.90 7.96 -11.20
C ILE A 211 12.08 7.57 -12.12
N PRO A 212 11.98 6.47 -12.88
CA PRO A 212 12.96 6.12 -13.90
C PRO A 212 13.12 7.22 -14.97
N ALA A 213 14.36 7.58 -15.28
CA ALA A 213 14.71 8.69 -16.19
C ALA A 213 14.75 8.26 -17.68
N ASP A 214 14.45 7.01 -17.99
CA ASP A 214 14.49 6.40 -19.33
C ASP A 214 13.24 6.74 -20.18
N ALA A 215 12.44 7.70 -19.75
CA ALA A 215 11.38 8.29 -20.54
C ALA A 215 11.97 9.38 -21.46
N GLY A 216 11.76 9.26 -22.77
CA GLY A 216 12.17 10.26 -23.76
C GLY A 216 11.62 11.66 -23.48
N ASP A 217 12.17 12.67 -24.15
CA ASP A 217 12.00 14.08 -23.80
C ASP A 217 10.55 14.59 -23.92
N GLU A 218 9.72 13.98 -24.77
CA GLU A 218 8.31 14.34 -24.99
C GLU A 218 7.30 13.50 -24.20
N ALA A 219 7.76 12.69 -23.24
CA ALA A 219 6.87 11.84 -22.47
C ALA A 219 6.06 12.64 -21.41
N VAL A 220 4.84 12.17 -21.14
CA VAL A 220 4.01 12.58 -20.01
C VAL A 220 3.85 11.39 -19.07
N LEU A 221 3.98 11.61 -17.76
CA LEU A 221 3.70 10.61 -16.76
C LEU A 221 2.30 10.81 -16.20
N ARG A 222 1.44 9.81 -16.37
CA ARG A 222 0.11 9.75 -15.80
C ARG A 222 0.13 8.93 -14.53
N LEU A 223 -0.23 9.54 -13.41
CA LEU A 223 -0.43 8.87 -12.13
C LEU A 223 -1.94 8.76 -11.87
N THR A 224 -2.39 7.54 -11.61
CA THR A 224 -3.77 7.22 -11.21
C THR A 224 -3.77 6.70 -9.79
N LEU A 225 -4.51 7.39 -8.93
CA LEU A 225 -4.76 7.06 -7.54
C LEU A 225 -6.25 6.74 -7.41
N ASP A 226 -6.59 5.61 -6.82
CA ASP A 226 -7.97 5.29 -6.45
C ASP A 226 -8.03 4.78 -5.03
N ALA A 227 -8.68 5.54 -4.14
CA ALA A 227 -8.87 5.18 -2.73
C ALA A 227 -10.35 5.08 -2.35
N ALA A 228 -11.26 5.19 -3.32
CA ALA A 228 -12.68 5.07 -3.08
C ALA A 228 -13.05 3.60 -2.82
N TRP A 229 -13.55 3.31 -1.61
CA TRP A 229 -14.01 1.97 -1.24
C TRP A 229 -15.31 1.55 -1.94
N GLN A 230 -15.23 1.23 -3.23
CA GLN A 230 -16.36 0.84 -4.07
C GLN A 230 -15.89 0.00 -5.28
N GLY A 231 -16.85 -0.50 -6.06
CA GLY A 231 -16.59 -1.15 -7.35
C GLY A 231 -15.57 -2.30 -7.28
N GLU A 232 -14.64 -2.30 -8.23
CA GLU A 232 -13.62 -3.34 -8.37
C GLU A 232 -12.57 -3.32 -7.26
N LEU A 233 -12.15 -2.14 -6.79
CA LEU A 233 -11.20 -2.02 -5.68
C LEU A 233 -11.73 -2.72 -4.43
N ARG A 234 -12.99 -2.46 -4.07
CA ARG A 234 -13.66 -3.17 -2.98
C ARG A 234 -13.71 -4.68 -3.24
N SER A 235 -14.15 -5.07 -4.43
CA SER A 235 -14.32 -6.49 -4.79
C SER A 235 -12.99 -7.27 -4.77
N ALA A 236 -11.90 -6.65 -5.22
CA ALA A 236 -10.56 -7.22 -5.20
C ALA A 236 -10.07 -7.46 -3.77
N VAL A 237 -10.23 -6.47 -2.88
CA VAL A 237 -9.84 -6.62 -1.48
C VAL A 237 -10.71 -7.63 -0.75
N GLU A 238 -12.04 -7.57 -0.91
CA GLU A 238 -12.96 -8.52 -0.28
C GLU A 238 -12.75 -9.95 -0.79
N GLY A 239 -12.42 -10.13 -2.07
CA GLY A 239 -12.09 -11.43 -2.67
C GLY A 239 -10.72 -11.98 -2.24
N ALA A 240 -9.76 -11.11 -1.91
CA ALA A 240 -8.45 -11.49 -1.40
C ALA A 240 -8.48 -11.92 0.08
N VAL A 241 -9.44 -11.38 0.85
CA VAL A 241 -9.51 -11.58 2.28
C VAL A 241 -10.23 -12.88 2.63
N GLY A 242 -9.56 -13.71 3.43
CA GLY A 242 -10.12 -14.94 4.01
C GLY A 242 -9.46 -15.28 5.35
N GLY A 243 -10.05 -16.24 6.08
CA GLY A 243 -9.49 -16.72 7.35
C GLY A 243 -9.46 -15.66 8.45
N ASP A 244 -8.26 -15.34 8.93
CA ASP A 244 -8.02 -14.44 10.07
C ASP A 244 -8.00 -12.95 9.69
N TYR A 245 -8.19 -12.61 8.41
CA TYR A 245 -8.16 -11.24 7.90
C TYR A 245 -9.55 -10.60 7.83
N ARG A 246 -9.62 -9.28 8.05
CA ARG A 246 -10.85 -8.48 7.89
C ARG A 246 -10.53 -7.15 7.18
N PRO A 247 -11.29 -6.77 6.12
CA PRO A 247 -11.11 -5.47 5.49
C PRO A 247 -11.61 -4.34 6.40
N THR A 248 -10.91 -3.20 6.40
CA THR A 248 -11.31 -2.02 7.19
C THR A 248 -12.10 -0.99 6.38
N GLY A 249 -12.28 -1.22 5.08
CA GLY A 249 -12.86 -0.23 4.17
C GLY A 249 -11.88 0.84 3.69
N VAL A 250 -10.58 0.63 3.88
CA VAL A 250 -9.51 1.55 3.45
C VAL A 250 -8.57 0.79 2.53
N ALA A 251 -8.43 1.26 1.31
CA ALA A 251 -7.52 0.70 0.32
C ALA A 251 -7.08 1.79 -0.67
N LEU A 252 -6.00 1.52 -1.38
CA LEU A 252 -5.39 2.41 -2.35
C LEU A 252 -4.88 1.59 -3.53
N PHE A 253 -5.36 1.90 -4.73
CA PHE A 253 -4.76 1.48 -5.97
C PHE A 253 -3.90 2.61 -6.54
N VAL A 254 -2.66 2.27 -6.94
CA VAL A 254 -1.73 3.21 -7.57
C VAL A 254 -1.24 2.63 -8.88
N GLN A 255 -1.37 3.40 -9.96
CA GLN A 255 -0.82 3.08 -11.28
C GLN A 255 -0.08 4.29 -11.84
N ILE A 256 1.08 4.04 -12.43
CA ILE A 256 1.87 5.06 -13.12
C ILE A 256 2.15 4.60 -14.55
N GLU A 257 1.81 5.45 -15.50
CA GLU A 257 1.99 5.20 -16.93
C GLU A 257 2.85 6.30 -17.54
N ARG A 258 3.71 5.90 -18.47
CA ARG A 258 4.42 6.78 -19.39
C ARG A 258 3.65 6.84 -20.69
N ILE A 259 3.41 8.05 -21.19
CA ILE A 259 2.69 8.34 -22.43
C ILE A 259 3.64 9.14 -23.31
N ALA A 260 4.05 8.61 -24.46
CA ALA A 260 4.93 9.30 -25.41
C ALA A 260 4.59 8.88 -26.85
N GLU A 261 4.48 9.83 -27.78
CA GLU A 261 4.26 9.55 -29.22
C GLU A 261 3.07 8.59 -29.48
N GLY A 262 2.00 8.69 -28.68
CA GLY A 262 0.83 7.79 -28.76
C GLY A 262 1.02 6.40 -28.14
N GLN A 263 2.20 6.06 -27.64
CA GLN A 263 2.48 4.81 -26.92
C GLN A 263 2.32 4.98 -25.41
N ARG A 264 1.71 3.98 -24.77
CA ARG A 264 1.60 3.89 -23.31
C ARG A 264 2.43 2.74 -22.75
N GLY A 265 3.17 2.98 -21.68
CA GLY A 265 3.94 1.97 -20.96
C GLY A 265 3.81 2.13 -19.45
N VAL A 266 3.56 1.04 -18.73
CA VAL A 266 3.46 1.07 -17.26
C VAL A 266 4.86 1.17 -16.64
N VAL A 267 5.03 2.09 -15.69
CA VAL A 267 6.19 2.13 -14.82
C VAL A 267 5.99 1.07 -13.74
N SER A 268 6.82 0.02 -13.75
CA SER A 268 6.64 -1.14 -12.87
C SER A 268 7.66 -1.21 -11.72
N LYS A 269 8.52 -0.22 -11.57
CA LYS A 269 9.47 -0.12 -10.45
C LYS A 269 9.90 1.32 -10.19
N PHE A 270 10.03 1.69 -8.92
CA PHE A 270 10.70 2.93 -8.52
C PHE A 270 12.20 2.74 -8.31
N LYS A 271 12.99 3.78 -8.54
CA LYS A 271 14.41 3.80 -8.17
C LYS A 271 14.62 4.02 -6.67
N HIS A 272 13.70 4.73 -6.04
CA HIS A 272 13.69 5.02 -4.60
C HIS A 272 12.28 4.80 -4.02
N PRO A 273 12.16 4.38 -2.75
CA PRO A 273 10.86 4.12 -2.14
C PRO A 273 9.96 5.35 -2.16
N VAL A 274 8.71 5.18 -2.58
CA VAL A 274 7.68 6.22 -2.54
C VAL A 274 6.85 6.04 -1.28
N THR A 275 6.63 7.12 -0.53
CA THR A 275 5.87 7.10 0.73
C THR A 275 4.43 7.50 0.48
N VAL A 276 3.49 6.73 1.01
CA VAL A 276 2.07 7.05 1.09
C VAL A 276 1.71 7.42 2.53
N THR A 277 0.90 8.45 2.70
CA THR A 277 0.18 8.74 3.94
C THR A 277 -1.32 8.75 3.66
N LEU A 278 -2.05 7.85 4.30
CA LEU A 278 -3.52 7.83 4.33
C LEU A 278 -4.00 8.44 5.64
N GLN A 279 -4.90 9.42 5.58
CA GLN A 279 -5.55 10.01 6.73
C GLN A 279 -6.90 9.31 6.95
N LEU A 280 -7.02 8.60 8.07
CA LEU A 280 -8.25 7.93 8.46
C LEU A 280 -9.30 8.94 8.92
N THR A 281 -10.55 8.71 8.53
CA THR A 281 -11.70 9.42 9.11
C THR A 281 -11.94 9.01 10.56
N ASN A 282 -12.67 9.84 11.31
CA ASN A 282 -13.10 9.51 12.67
C ASN A 282 -13.90 8.19 12.74
N GLU A 283 -14.72 7.91 11.73
CA GLU A 283 -15.50 6.67 11.68
C GLU A 283 -14.60 5.45 11.47
N GLN A 284 -13.67 5.51 10.51
CA GLN A 284 -12.69 4.45 10.28
C GLN A 284 -11.83 4.20 11.53
N LEU A 285 -11.34 5.27 12.18
CA LEU A 285 -10.54 5.13 13.40
C LEU A 285 -11.32 4.47 14.55
N ARG A 286 -12.61 4.82 14.72
CA ARG A 286 -13.48 4.21 15.75
C ARG A 286 -13.70 2.72 15.53
N LEU A 287 -13.74 2.28 14.27
CA LEU A 287 -13.97 0.88 13.89
C LEU A 287 -12.67 0.06 13.82
N LEU A 288 -11.52 0.73 13.80
CA LEU A 288 -10.20 0.11 13.68
C LEU A 288 -9.72 -0.41 15.04
N ARG A 289 -9.40 -1.70 15.09
CA ARG A 289 -8.60 -2.26 16.18
C ARG A 289 -7.13 -1.97 15.86
N SER A 290 -6.64 -0.79 16.22
CA SER A 290 -5.29 -0.30 15.86
C SER A 290 -4.16 -1.29 16.18
N GLY A 291 -4.29 -2.08 17.25
CA GLY A 291 -3.35 -3.16 17.59
C GLY A 291 -3.26 -4.30 16.55
N LEU A 292 -4.27 -4.46 15.70
CA LEU A 292 -4.41 -5.53 14.71
C LEU A 292 -4.29 -5.06 13.25
N ALA A 293 -4.27 -3.74 13.03
CA ALA A 293 -4.29 -3.16 11.69
C ALA A 293 -2.88 -3.07 11.08
N GLY A 294 -2.79 -3.33 9.78
CA GLY A 294 -1.57 -3.13 8.98
C GLY A 294 -1.90 -3.04 7.49
N ILE A 295 -1.00 -2.44 6.71
CA ILE A 295 -1.13 -2.38 5.25
C ILE A 295 -0.64 -3.71 4.65
N TYR A 296 -1.37 -4.17 3.64
CA TYR A 296 -1.03 -5.34 2.84
C TYR A 296 -1.03 -4.97 1.37
N TYR A 297 -0.01 -5.42 0.65
CA TYR A 297 -0.06 -5.54 -0.80
C TYR A 297 -0.97 -6.71 -1.18
N VAL A 298 -1.89 -6.46 -2.10
CA VAL A 298 -2.91 -7.41 -2.55
C VAL A 298 -2.59 -7.84 -3.98
N ASP A 299 -2.25 -9.12 -4.16
CA ASP A 299 -2.02 -9.74 -5.47
C ASP A 299 -2.89 -11.01 -5.59
N GLY A 300 -4.07 -10.85 -6.21
CA GLY A 300 -5.08 -11.90 -6.21
C GLY A 300 -5.48 -12.29 -4.79
N ALA A 301 -5.25 -13.55 -4.40
CA ALA A 301 -5.50 -14.05 -3.05
C ALA A 301 -4.28 -13.93 -2.10
N GLN A 302 -3.13 -13.47 -2.61
CA GLN A 302 -1.92 -13.32 -1.82
C GLN A 302 -1.91 -11.95 -1.12
N LEU A 303 -1.79 -11.99 0.21
CA LEU A 303 -1.67 -10.80 1.06
C LEU A 303 -0.24 -10.73 1.60
N THR A 304 0.52 -9.70 1.19
CA THR A 304 1.89 -9.50 1.67
C THR A 304 1.92 -8.29 2.62
N PRO A 305 2.27 -8.48 3.91
CA PRO A 305 2.30 -7.37 4.87
C PRO A 305 3.38 -6.36 4.50
N ILE A 306 3.05 -5.07 4.64
CA ILE A 306 3.97 -3.95 4.45
C ILE A 306 4.25 -3.27 5.78
N ALA A 307 5.49 -2.85 5.99
CA ALA A 307 5.87 -2.04 7.14
C ALA A 307 4.99 -0.78 7.19
N THR A 308 4.22 -0.65 8.26
CA THR A 308 3.18 0.37 8.40
C THR A 308 3.38 1.12 9.70
N GLN A 309 3.43 2.44 9.62
CA GLN A 309 3.39 3.31 10.80
C GLN A 309 1.98 3.88 10.97
N VAL A 310 1.40 3.72 12.15
CA VAL A 310 0.08 4.30 12.48
C VAL A 310 0.27 5.32 13.61
N THR A 311 0.08 6.60 13.30
CA THR A 311 0.20 7.71 14.27
C THR A 311 -1.05 8.57 14.24
N GLY A 312 -1.89 8.44 15.27
CA GLY A 312 -3.18 9.14 15.33
C GLY A 312 -4.07 8.72 14.17
N TYR A 313 -4.37 9.67 13.28
CA TYR A 313 -5.17 9.44 12.07
C TYR A 313 -4.34 9.00 10.86
N ASN A 314 -3.01 9.07 10.94
CA ASN A 314 -2.16 8.85 9.76
C ASN A 314 -1.65 7.41 9.71
N VAL A 315 -1.83 6.78 8.55
CA VAL A 315 -1.25 5.48 8.19
C VAL A 315 -0.21 5.73 7.11
N MET A 316 1.06 5.50 7.43
CA MET A 316 2.20 5.75 6.54
C MET A 316 2.90 4.45 6.16
N PHE A 317 3.19 4.27 4.87
CA PHE A 317 3.84 3.07 4.31
C PHE A 317 4.53 3.39 2.98
N THR A 318 5.34 2.47 2.46
CA THR A 318 6.00 2.61 1.16
C THR A 318 5.39 1.68 0.11
N ILE A 319 5.48 2.08 -1.16
CA ILE A 319 4.82 1.40 -2.28
C ILE A 319 5.73 1.18 -3.50
N ASP A 320 5.35 0.19 -4.33
CA ASP A 320 5.73 0.02 -5.73
C ASP A 320 4.68 0.62 -6.70
N PRO A 321 5.07 0.98 -7.95
CA PRO A 321 4.16 1.56 -8.94
C PRO A 321 3.43 0.45 -9.71
N PHE A 322 2.09 0.54 -9.78
CA PHE A 322 1.16 -0.52 -10.18
C PHE A 322 0.91 -1.56 -9.10
N SER A 323 0.12 -1.21 -8.11
CA SER A 323 -0.16 -2.06 -6.96
C SER A 323 -1.46 -1.68 -6.25
N LEU A 324 -2.10 -2.68 -5.66
CA LEU A 324 -3.24 -2.52 -4.77
C LEU A 324 -2.79 -2.73 -3.32
N TYR A 325 -3.12 -1.79 -2.46
CA TYR A 325 -2.83 -1.82 -1.04
C TYR A 325 -4.13 -1.75 -0.25
N ALA A 326 -4.23 -2.51 0.83
CA ALA A 326 -5.38 -2.47 1.73
C ALA A 326 -4.93 -2.39 3.19
N LEU A 327 -5.60 -1.55 3.97
CA LEU A 327 -5.54 -1.62 5.41
C LEU A 327 -6.44 -2.79 5.86
N LEU A 328 -5.84 -3.80 6.44
CA LEU A 328 -6.53 -4.99 6.92
C LEU A 328 -6.27 -5.17 8.41
N GLU A 329 -7.23 -5.75 9.11
CA GLU A 329 -7.00 -6.31 10.44
C GLU A 329 -6.62 -7.77 10.31
N TYR A 330 -5.50 -8.17 10.92
CA TYR A 330 -5.12 -9.58 11.06
C TYR A 330 -5.36 -10.04 12.49
N ASN A 331 -6.40 -10.84 12.68
CA ASN A 331 -6.89 -11.28 13.98
C ASN A 331 -6.55 -12.76 14.23
N LYS A 332 -5.25 -13.09 14.21
CA LYS A 332 -4.79 -14.47 14.39
C LYS A 332 -5.09 -14.99 15.80
N GLY A 333 -5.96 -15.99 15.88
CA GLY A 333 -6.19 -16.76 17.10
C GLY A 333 -5.30 -18.01 17.18
N PHE A 334 -4.92 -18.39 18.39
CA PHE A 334 -4.31 -19.69 18.69
C PHE A 334 -5.17 -20.42 19.72
N ALA A 335 -5.39 -21.72 19.51
CA ALA A 335 -6.30 -22.52 20.34
C ALA A 335 -5.85 -22.58 21.81
N ASP A 336 -4.54 -22.63 22.04
CA ASP A 336 -3.90 -22.66 23.37
C ASP A 336 -3.74 -21.28 24.02
N MET A 337 -4.19 -20.21 23.35
CA MET A 337 -4.17 -18.85 23.89
C MET A 337 -5.55 -18.39 24.37
N LYS A 338 -6.63 -19.13 24.11
CA LYS A 338 -7.99 -18.72 24.49
C LYS A 338 -8.12 -18.54 26.01
N GLY A 339 -8.40 -17.30 26.45
CA GLY A 339 -8.51 -16.95 27.87
C GLY A 339 -7.16 -16.86 28.59
N HIS A 340 -6.04 -16.99 27.89
CA HIS A 340 -4.71 -16.84 28.45
C HIS A 340 -4.38 -15.36 28.64
N TRP A 341 -3.73 -14.99 29.75
CA TRP A 341 -3.42 -13.59 30.09
C TRP A 341 -2.58 -12.86 29.03
N ALA A 342 -1.77 -13.59 28.26
CA ALA A 342 -0.95 -13.05 27.17
C ALA A 342 -1.66 -13.03 25.80
N GLU A 343 -2.93 -13.44 25.69
CA GLU A 343 -3.64 -13.59 24.41
C GLU A 343 -3.66 -12.30 23.59
N ALA A 344 -4.02 -11.18 24.21
CA ALA A 344 -4.10 -9.89 23.53
C ALA A 344 -2.74 -9.46 22.96
N ALA A 345 -1.67 -9.60 23.75
CA ALA A 345 -0.31 -9.26 23.33
C ALA A 345 0.15 -10.15 22.18
N VAL A 346 -0.05 -11.47 22.27
CA VAL A 346 0.32 -12.41 21.19
C VAL A 346 -0.43 -12.08 19.90
N ARG A 347 -1.72 -11.75 19.99
CA ARG A 347 -2.54 -11.37 18.83
C ARG A 347 -2.08 -10.06 18.20
N SER A 348 -1.82 -9.04 19.02
CA SER A 348 -1.24 -7.75 18.59
C SER A 348 0.09 -7.94 17.86
N LEU A 349 1.00 -8.70 18.45
CA LEU A 349 2.31 -8.95 17.86
C LEU A 349 2.25 -9.85 16.61
N ALA A 350 1.29 -10.78 16.54
CA ALA A 350 1.06 -11.59 15.34
C ALA A 350 0.55 -10.72 14.18
N ALA A 351 -0.35 -9.77 14.47
CA ALA A 351 -0.81 -8.78 13.51
C ALA A 351 0.34 -7.96 12.91
N LYS A 352 1.33 -7.62 13.77
CA LYS A 352 2.53 -6.86 13.42
C LYS A 352 3.66 -7.71 12.80
N GLN A 353 3.43 -9.01 12.56
CA GLN A 353 4.42 -9.95 12.05
C GLN A 353 5.67 -10.13 12.94
N ILE A 354 5.57 -9.76 14.22
CA ILE A 354 6.67 -9.88 15.18
C ILE A 354 6.77 -11.31 15.72
N VAL A 355 5.61 -11.93 15.99
CA VAL A 355 5.54 -13.30 16.50
C VAL A 355 4.79 -14.21 15.54
N THR A 356 5.20 -15.47 15.53
CA THR A 356 4.52 -16.55 14.82
C THR A 356 4.18 -17.68 15.79
N GLY A 357 3.14 -18.45 15.47
CA GLY A 357 2.83 -19.69 16.16
C GLY A 357 3.89 -20.75 15.90
N MET A 358 3.95 -21.77 16.76
CA MET A 358 4.73 -22.98 16.50
C MET A 358 4.15 -23.76 15.32
N ASN A 359 2.84 -23.60 15.08
CA ASN A 359 2.13 -24.04 13.90
C ASN A 359 0.90 -23.13 13.69
N ALA A 360 0.03 -23.48 12.74
CA ALA A 360 -1.14 -22.69 12.39
C ALA A 360 -2.11 -22.43 13.55
N ASP A 361 -2.18 -23.33 14.53
CA ASP A 361 -3.21 -23.32 15.59
C ASP A 361 -2.65 -23.17 17.01
N ARG A 362 -1.34 -23.30 17.23
CA ARG A 362 -0.73 -23.24 18.57
C ARG A 362 0.41 -22.23 18.68
N TYR A 363 0.40 -21.46 19.76
CA TYR A 363 1.46 -20.53 20.10
C TYR A 363 2.50 -21.11 21.07
N GLN A 364 2.10 -22.06 21.93
CA GLN A 364 2.87 -22.63 23.03
C GLN A 364 3.31 -21.59 24.08
N PRO A 365 2.38 -20.96 24.82
CA PRO A 365 2.67 -19.85 25.73
C PRO A 365 3.69 -20.17 26.82
N GLY A 366 3.65 -21.39 27.39
CA GLY A 366 4.58 -21.86 28.42
C GLY A 366 5.89 -22.45 27.87
N GLY A 367 6.09 -22.45 26.55
CA GLY A 367 7.31 -22.95 25.94
C GLY A 367 8.52 -22.07 26.23
N SER A 368 9.70 -22.69 26.31
CA SER A 368 10.97 -21.96 26.38
C SER A 368 11.24 -21.20 25.09
N ILE A 369 12.03 -20.13 25.20
CA ILE A 369 12.48 -19.33 24.06
C ILE A 369 14.01 -19.30 24.01
N SER A 370 14.56 -19.45 22.80
CA SER A 370 16.00 -19.33 22.57
C SER A 370 16.42 -17.85 22.53
N ARG A 371 17.69 -17.60 22.81
CA ARG A 371 18.32 -16.27 22.70
C ARG A 371 18.18 -15.71 21.27
N ALA A 372 18.32 -16.56 20.25
CA ALA A 372 18.13 -16.14 18.85
C ALA A 372 16.68 -15.74 18.54
N ASP A 373 15.69 -16.49 19.02
CA ASP A 373 14.27 -16.17 18.82
C ASP A 373 13.89 -14.87 19.51
N PHE A 374 14.33 -14.70 20.76
CA PHE A 374 14.07 -13.49 21.53
C PHE A 374 14.61 -12.25 20.81
N VAL A 375 15.88 -12.28 20.37
CA VAL A 375 16.51 -11.16 19.67
C VAL A 375 15.86 -10.91 18.31
N THR A 376 15.47 -11.97 17.60
CA THR A 376 14.71 -11.85 16.35
C THR A 376 13.39 -11.11 16.56
N MET A 377 12.64 -11.44 17.61
CA MET A 377 11.38 -10.76 17.94
C MET A 377 11.62 -9.28 18.31
N VAL A 378 12.66 -8.98 19.09
CA VAL A 378 13.03 -7.59 19.43
C VAL A 378 13.39 -6.78 18.18
N MET A 379 14.21 -7.33 17.29
CA MET A 379 14.60 -6.65 16.05
C MET A 379 13.42 -6.42 15.11
N ARG A 380 12.48 -7.37 15.03
CA ARG A 380 11.22 -7.17 14.28
C ARG A 380 10.36 -6.08 14.88
N ALA A 381 10.25 -6.04 16.22
CA ALA A 381 9.53 -4.98 16.91
C ALA A 381 10.15 -3.59 16.63
N MET A 382 11.48 -3.48 16.63
CA MET A 382 12.17 -2.24 16.30
C MET A 382 11.95 -1.81 14.84
N ALA A 383 12.02 -2.74 13.89
CA ALA A 383 11.75 -2.46 12.49
C ALA A 383 10.31 -1.97 12.29
N TRP A 384 9.35 -2.59 12.99
CA TRP A 384 7.95 -2.15 13.00
C TRP A 384 7.80 -0.73 13.55
N GLN A 385 8.43 -0.42 14.68
CA GLN A 385 8.32 0.89 15.34
C GLN A 385 8.92 2.04 14.53
N ASN A 386 10.03 1.78 13.82
CA ASN A 386 10.79 2.81 13.13
C ASN A 386 10.42 2.95 11.64
N GLY A 387 9.59 2.06 11.08
CA GLY A 387 9.24 1.99 9.65
C GLY A 387 10.38 1.61 8.71
N GLU A 388 11.63 1.72 9.15
CA GLU A 388 12.83 1.23 8.48
C GLU A 388 13.73 0.51 9.48
N ALA A 389 14.42 -0.54 9.02
CA ALA A 389 15.42 -1.22 9.85
C ALA A 389 16.59 -0.26 10.09
N ARG A 390 16.86 0.07 11.36
CA ARG A 390 18.09 0.78 11.73
C ARG A 390 19.29 -0.03 11.27
N THR A 391 20.24 0.61 10.61
CA THR A 391 21.45 -0.03 10.09
C THR A 391 22.67 0.34 10.93
N ALA A 392 23.49 -0.67 11.21
CA ALA A 392 24.83 -0.56 11.76
C ALA A 392 25.72 -1.55 11.00
N ALA A 393 27.04 -1.39 11.11
CA ALA A 393 27.97 -2.40 10.61
C ALA A 393 27.68 -3.73 11.34
N PRO A 394 27.31 -4.81 10.61
CA PRO A 394 26.97 -6.08 11.25
C PRO A 394 28.17 -6.63 12.02
N GLN A 395 27.95 -7.12 13.24
CA GLN A 395 28.96 -7.84 14.01
C GLN A 395 28.70 -9.34 13.92
N HIS A 396 29.67 -10.08 13.39
CA HIS A 396 29.56 -11.52 13.17
C HIS A 396 30.03 -12.34 14.38
N PHE A 397 29.46 -13.53 14.52
CA PHE A 397 29.83 -14.52 15.54
C PHE A 397 30.12 -15.86 14.86
N GLU A 398 31.03 -16.66 15.43
CA GLU A 398 31.47 -17.94 14.86
C GLU A 398 30.33 -18.97 14.76
N ASP A 399 29.39 -18.92 15.71
CA ASP A 399 28.24 -19.83 15.82
C ASP A 399 26.95 -19.26 15.20
N VAL A 400 27.05 -18.17 14.46
CA VAL A 400 25.95 -17.54 13.71
C VAL A 400 26.27 -17.60 12.22
N PRO A 401 26.08 -18.77 11.57
CA PRO A 401 26.34 -18.91 10.14
C PRO A 401 25.37 -18.05 9.32
N ALA A 402 25.80 -17.57 8.16
CA ALA A 402 24.92 -16.82 7.24
C ALA A 402 23.72 -17.68 6.78
N GLY A 403 22.61 -17.02 6.44
CA GLY A 403 21.42 -17.68 5.89
C GLY A 403 20.50 -18.38 6.90
N ARG A 404 20.76 -18.30 8.21
CA ARG A 404 19.74 -18.66 9.21
C ARG A 404 18.74 -17.51 9.36
N TYR A 405 17.50 -17.83 9.72
CA TYR A 405 16.45 -16.83 9.92
C TYR A 405 16.79 -15.76 10.96
N TYR A 406 17.67 -16.09 11.92
CA TYR A 406 18.11 -15.17 12.96
C TYR A 406 19.43 -14.45 12.64
N SER A 407 20.17 -14.85 11.59
CA SER A 407 21.55 -14.39 11.40
C SER A 407 21.62 -12.87 11.27
N GLU A 408 20.84 -12.31 10.33
CA GLU A 408 20.84 -10.85 10.09
C GLU A 408 20.36 -10.08 11.32
N HIS A 409 19.32 -10.56 11.99
CA HIS A 409 18.80 -9.94 13.20
C HIS A 409 19.84 -9.92 14.33
N VAL A 410 20.54 -11.03 14.55
CA VAL A 410 21.56 -11.15 15.58
C VAL A 410 22.78 -10.28 15.27
N THR A 411 23.28 -10.32 14.04
CA THR A 411 24.47 -9.53 13.67
C THR A 411 24.18 -8.04 13.67
N MET A 412 22.96 -7.63 13.29
CA MET A 412 22.52 -6.25 13.36
C MET A 412 22.31 -5.79 14.80
N ALA A 413 21.64 -6.60 15.63
CA ALA A 413 21.46 -6.30 17.06
C ALA A 413 22.82 -6.14 17.77
N ALA A 414 23.81 -6.94 17.40
CA ALA A 414 25.17 -6.82 17.92
C ALA A 414 25.87 -5.55 17.43
N GLY A 415 25.77 -5.22 16.15
CA GLY A 415 26.30 -3.97 15.59
C GLY A 415 25.66 -2.71 16.21
N LEU A 416 24.39 -2.80 16.61
CA LEU A 416 23.67 -1.77 17.36
C LEU A 416 23.97 -1.79 18.87
N GLY A 417 24.79 -2.73 19.37
CA GLY A 417 25.09 -2.84 20.80
C GLY A 417 23.91 -3.28 21.67
N ILE A 418 22.83 -3.78 21.08
CA ILE A 418 21.64 -4.29 21.78
C ILE A 418 21.97 -5.62 22.48
N VAL A 419 22.77 -6.46 21.81
CA VAL A 419 23.26 -7.73 22.33
C VAL A 419 24.77 -7.81 22.21
N ASN A 420 25.39 -8.58 23.11
CA ASN A 420 26.81 -8.90 23.07
C ASN A 420 27.00 -10.42 22.96
N GLY A 421 28.13 -10.84 22.40
CA GLY A 421 28.57 -12.23 22.45
C GLY A 421 29.45 -12.53 23.67
N TYR A 422 29.84 -13.79 23.78
CA TYR A 422 30.76 -14.33 24.77
C TYR A 422 31.91 -15.00 24.03
N ASN A 423 33.11 -14.41 24.09
CA ASN A 423 34.33 -14.97 23.48
C ASN A 423 34.15 -15.35 21.99
N GLY A 424 33.60 -14.44 21.18
CA GLY A 424 33.38 -14.67 19.74
C GLY A 424 32.11 -15.44 19.37
N GLN A 425 31.35 -15.94 20.35
CA GLN A 425 30.12 -16.71 20.15
C GLN A 425 28.88 -15.94 20.63
N PHE A 426 27.72 -16.16 20.00
CA PHE A 426 26.44 -15.59 20.40
C PHE A 426 25.61 -16.53 21.29
N ARG A 427 25.78 -17.84 21.13
CA ARG A 427 25.03 -18.93 21.78
C ARG A 427 23.53 -18.89 21.45
N PRO A 428 23.14 -19.07 20.16
CA PRO A 428 21.78 -18.82 19.69
C PRO A 428 20.71 -19.71 20.32
N GLN A 429 21.05 -20.93 20.71
CA GLN A 429 20.10 -21.93 21.24
C GLN A 429 19.90 -21.85 22.76
N ASP A 430 20.70 -21.03 23.44
CA ASP A 430 20.65 -20.92 24.89
C ASP A 430 19.39 -20.18 25.34
N GLN A 431 18.91 -20.50 26.53
CA GLN A 431 17.86 -19.72 27.17
C GLN A 431 18.44 -18.45 27.77
N MET A 432 17.65 -17.38 27.74
CA MET A 432 18.01 -16.13 28.42
C MET A 432 17.36 -16.07 29.79
N THR A 433 18.13 -15.63 30.78
CA THR A 433 17.57 -15.24 32.06
C THR A 433 16.72 -13.98 31.89
N ARG A 434 15.78 -13.79 32.81
CA ARG A 434 14.91 -12.62 32.81
C ARG A 434 15.65 -11.29 32.92
N GLU A 435 16.74 -11.22 33.70
CA GLU A 435 17.56 -10.00 33.81
C GLU A 435 18.31 -9.68 32.49
N GLU A 436 18.77 -10.70 31.76
CA GLU A 436 19.42 -10.52 30.44
C GLU A 436 18.42 -10.03 29.39
N ALA A 437 17.22 -10.62 29.38
CA ALA A 437 16.17 -10.23 28.44
C ALA A 437 15.73 -8.78 28.66
N VAL A 438 15.58 -8.35 29.92
CA VAL A 438 15.23 -6.96 30.26
C VAL A 438 16.32 -5.99 29.81
N ALA A 439 17.59 -6.32 30.00
CA ALA A 439 18.68 -5.47 29.52
C ALA A 439 18.67 -5.29 27.99
N VAL A 440 18.36 -6.35 27.24
CA VAL A 440 18.21 -6.27 25.78
C VAL A 440 17.02 -5.39 25.38
N LEU A 441 15.86 -5.53 26.04
CA LEU A 441 14.68 -4.69 25.76
C LEU A 441 14.95 -3.22 26.03
N VAL A 442 15.63 -2.90 27.14
CA VAL A 442 15.97 -1.52 27.50
C VAL A 442 16.94 -0.90 26.50
N ARG A 443 17.95 -1.66 26.04
CA ARG A 443 18.85 -1.17 24.97
C ARG A 443 18.10 -0.96 23.66
N ALA A 444 17.18 -1.85 23.32
CA ALA A 444 16.35 -1.70 22.12
C ALA A 444 15.40 -0.48 22.21
N SER A 445 14.80 -0.22 23.38
CA SER A 445 13.87 0.90 23.57
C SER A 445 14.55 2.27 23.50
N GLN A 446 15.87 2.36 23.72
CA GLN A 446 16.63 3.61 23.52
C GLN A 446 16.63 4.09 22.06
N TYR A 447 16.32 3.22 21.11
CA TYR A 447 16.17 3.58 19.70
C TYR A 447 14.78 4.10 19.35
N PHE A 448 13.86 4.15 20.31
CA PHE A 448 12.56 4.75 20.13
C PHE A 448 12.67 6.23 20.52
N GLU A 449 12.09 7.14 19.72
CA GLU A 449 12.13 8.61 19.95
C GLU A 449 11.31 9.07 21.17
N ARG A 450 11.13 8.17 22.14
CA ARG A 450 10.28 8.32 23.31
C ARG A 450 11.00 7.60 24.43
N ILE A 451 11.54 8.35 25.38
CA ILE A 451 11.60 8.08 26.82
C ILE A 451 12.67 9.00 27.43
N ALA A 452 12.25 9.87 28.35
CA ALA A 452 13.16 10.42 29.35
C ALA A 452 13.41 9.33 30.38
N ILE A 453 14.65 8.86 30.47
CA ILE A 453 15.05 7.78 31.37
C ILE A 453 15.08 8.34 32.80
N GLN A 454 14.18 7.87 33.67
CA GLN A 454 14.29 8.07 35.11
C GLN A 454 14.43 6.72 35.79
N GLU A 455 15.39 6.63 36.72
CA GLU A 455 15.57 5.47 37.59
C GLU A 455 14.48 5.50 38.68
N GLY A 456 13.83 4.36 38.90
CA GLY A 456 12.79 4.21 39.92
C GLY A 456 13.16 3.13 40.94
N GLU A 457 12.71 3.30 42.19
CA GLU A 457 12.93 2.27 43.22
C GLU A 457 12.19 0.97 42.86
N LEU A 458 12.92 -0.15 42.86
CA LEU A 458 12.36 -1.46 42.56
C LEU A 458 11.52 -2.00 43.73
N PRO A 459 10.23 -2.34 43.53
CA PRO A 459 9.37 -2.86 44.59
C PRO A 459 9.54 -4.36 44.83
N PHE A 460 10.59 -4.98 44.28
CA PHE A 460 10.75 -6.43 44.27
C PHE A 460 11.45 -6.93 45.54
N SER A 461 10.82 -7.91 46.20
CA SER A 461 11.35 -8.52 47.43
C SER A 461 12.67 -9.29 47.24
N ASP A 462 12.93 -9.75 46.01
CA ASP A 462 14.14 -10.48 45.60
C ASP A 462 15.19 -9.58 44.90
N ARG A 463 15.14 -8.26 45.11
CA ARG A 463 16.11 -7.31 44.53
C ARG A 463 17.58 -7.70 44.76
N LYS A 464 17.89 -8.34 45.90
CA LYS A 464 19.25 -8.82 46.23
C LYS A 464 19.76 -9.96 45.32
N SER A 465 18.86 -10.63 44.60
CA SER A 465 19.22 -11.72 43.66
C SER A 465 19.50 -11.20 42.25
N ILE A 466 19.25 -9.91 41.98
CA ILE A 466 19.55 -9.25 40.72
C ILE A 466 21.06 -9.05 40.61
N ALA A 467 21.65 -9.37 39.45
CA ALA A 467 23.05 -9.06 39.23
C ALA A 467 23.29 -7.54 39.21
N GLU A 468 24.39 -7.09 39.81
CA GLU A 468 24.72 -5.66 39.93
C GLU A 468 24.66 -4.91 38.59
N TRP A 469 25.18 -5.53 37.52
CA TRP A 469 25.15 -4.95 36.16
C TRP A 469 23.73 -4.80 35.59
N ALA A 470 22.76 -5.60 36.06
CA ALA A 470 21.40 -5.63 35.55
C ALA A 470 20.47 -4.63 36.25
N VAL A 471 20.83 -4.18 37.47
CA VAL A 471 20.05 -3.25 38.28
C VAL A 471 19.59 -2.01 37.49
N PRO A 472 20.47 -1.23 36.83
CA PRO A 472 20.04 -0.02 36.14
C PRO A 472 19.04 -0.33 35.01
N PHE A 473 19.21 -1.44 34.28
CA PHE A 473 18.27 -1.81 33.23
C PHE A 473 16.89 -2.18 33.80
N ILE A 474 16.85 -2.88 34.94
CA ILE A 474 15.59 -3.29 35.57
C ILE A 474 14.85 -2.07 36.14
N GLU A 475 15.57 -1.10 36.71
CA GLU A 475 15.00 0.17 37.17
C GLU A 475 14.38 0.96 36.02
N GLN A 476 15.08 1.05 34.90
CA GLN A 476 14.57 1.69 33.69
C GLN A 476 13.34 0.95 33.14
N ALA A 477 13.40 -0.39 33.03
CA ALA A 477 12.29 -1.20 32.55
C ALA A 477 11.05 -1.09 33.44
N TRP A 478 11.25 -0.98 34.75
CA TRP A 478 10.18 -0.75 35.72
C TRP A 478 9.55 0.64 35.54
N ALA A 479 10.37 1.69 35.47
CA ALA A 479 9.90 3.06 35.25
C ALA A 479 9.12 3.22 33.93
N MET A 480 9.57 2.52 32.88
CA MET A 480 8.89 2.48 31.58
C MET A 480 7.63 1.60 31.57
N GLY A 481 7.33 0.85 32.63
CA GLY A 481 6.21 -0.07 32.69
C GLY A 481 6.37 -1.33 31.81
N LEU A 482 7.58 -1.63 31.33
CA LEU A 482 7.87 -2.82 30.53
C LEU A 482 7.71 -4.10 31.37
N ILE A 483 8.01 -4.01 32.67
CA ILE A 483 7.94 -5.12 33.62
C ILE A 483 6.98 -4.80 34.76
N GLN A 484 6.36 -5.84 35.34
CA GLN A 484 5.45 -5.71 36.48
C GLN A 484 5.82 -6.62 37.68
N GLY A 485 6.74 -7.58 37.48
CA GLY A 485 7.02 -8.66 38.43
C GLY A 485 5.91 -9.71 38.49
N ASP A 486 6.09 -10.70 39.35
CA ASP A 486 5.09 -11.73 39.70
C ASP A 486 4.98 -11.83 41.22
N MET A 487 3.79 -11.55 41.77
CA MET A 487 3.52 -11.56 43.21
C MET A 487 4.59 -10.84 44.08
N GLY A 488 5.10 -9.69 43.60
CA GLY A 488 6.11 -8.90 44.31
C GLY A 488 7.55 -9.41 44.18
N ARG A 489 7.82 -10.35 43.26
CA ARG A 489 9.17 -10.81 42.87
C ARG A 489 9.49 -10.44 41.42
N PHE A 490 10.77 -10.28 41.12
CA PHE A 490 11.28 -10.10 39.76
C PHE A 490 11.71 -11.43 39.12
N GLU A 491 12.30 -12.35 39.88
CA GLU A 491 12.85 -13.63 39.43
C GLU A 491 13.98 -13.51 38.40
N PRO A 492 15.11 -12.86 38.74
CA PRO A 492 16.13 -12.44 37.75
C PRO A 492 16.76 -13.59 36.97
N LYS A 493 16.95 -14.75 37.60
CA LYS A 493 17.64 -15.92 37.00
C LYS A 493 16.70 -16.90 36.30
N GLN A 494 15.38 -16.70 36.41
CA GLN A 494 14.42 -17.60 35.76
C GLN A 494 14.43 -17.39 34.24
N PRO A 495 14.43 -18.46 33.44
CA PRO A 495 14.20 -18.36 32.01
C PRO A 495 12.83 -17.79 31.69
N LEU A 496 12.71 -17.10 30.56
CA LEU A 496 11.44 -16.58 30.09
C LEU A 496 10.66 -17.61 29.26
N THR A 497 9.34 -17.58 29.43
CA THR A 497 8.39 -18.25 28.55
C THR A 497 8.06 -17.38 27.34
N ARG A 498 7.60 -18.00 26.25
CA ARG A 498 7.12 -17.29 25.05
C ARG A 498 6.04 -16.25 25.36
N ALA A 499 5.10 -16.57 26.27
CA ALA A 499 4.07 -15.63 26.69
C ALA A 499 4.63 -14.39 27.41
N GLN A 500 5.60 -14.57 28.30
CA GLN A 500 6.24 -13.46 29.00
C GLN A 500 6.99 -12.55 28.03
N VAL A 501 7.70 -13.13 27.06
CA VAL A 501 8.38 -12.34 26.01
C VAL A 501 7.38 -11.56 25.17
N ALA A 502 6.29 -12.18 24.73
CA ALA A 502 5.26 -11.48 23.97
C ALA A 502 4.71 -10.26 24.71
N VAL A 503 4.39 -10.41 26.00
CA VAL A 503 3.87 -9.28 26.78
C VAL A 503 4.91 -8.19 27.00
N MET A 504 6.18 -8.53 27.21
CA MET A 504 7.25 -7.54 27.33
C MET A 504 7.44 -6.73 26.03
N ILE A 505 7.45 -7.41 24.87
CA ILE A 505 7.62 -6.75 23.58
C ILE A 505 6.39 -5.91 23.22
N ASP A 506 5.18 -6.40 23.49
CA ASP A 506 3.95 -5.63 23.25
C ASP A 506 3.93 -4.33 24.08
N ARG A 507 4.31 -4.39 25.37
CA ARG A 507 4.46 -3.18 26.21
C ARG A 507 5.52 -2.21 25.71
N MET A 508 6.61 -2.74 25.13
CA MET A 508 7.66 -1.93 24.52
C MET A 508 7.14 -1.13 23.32
N LEU A 509 6.17 -1.67 22.56
CA LEU A 509 5.55 -1.01 21.41
C LEU A 509 4.33 -0.15 21.75
N THR A 510 3.59 -0.52 22.79
CA THR A 510 2.41 0.21 23.26
C THR A 510 2.64 0.69 24.69
N PRO A 511 3.54 1.66 24.93
CA PRO A 511 3.71 2.21 26.25
C PRO A 511 2.37 2.76 26.71
N THR A 512 1.84 2.24 27.81
CA THR A 512 0.62 2.76 28.42
C THR A 512 0.82 4.26 28.65
N GLN A 513 -0.07 5.11 28.12
CA GLN A 513 -0.14 6.55 28.44
C GLN A 513 -0.54 6.83 29.91
N GLY A 514 -0.15 5.94 30.83
CA GLY A 514 -0.48 5.97 32.24
C GLY A 514 0.63 5.37 33.11
N GLY A 515 1.89 5.45 32.66
CA GLY A 515 3.06 5.20 33.51
C GLY A 515 3.17 6.30 34.56
N ARG A 516 2.35 6.19 35.61
CA ARG A 516 2.44 6.84 36.94
C ARG A 516 3.40 8.04 37.02
N ILE A 517 2.89 9.19 36.59
CA ILE A 517 3.27 10.45 37.23
C ILE A 517 2.42 10.50 38.51
N SER A 518 3.01 10.09 39.62
CA SER A 518 2.51 10.44 40.96
C SER A 518 3.64 11.09 41.71
#